data_AF-A0A095A1S3-F1
#
_entry.id   AF-A0A095A1S3-F1
#
_cell.length_a   1.000
_cell.length_b   1.000
_cell.length_c   1.000
_cell.angle_alpha   90.00
_cell.angle_beta   90.00
_cell.angle_gamma   90.00
#
_symmetry.space_group_name_H-M   'P 1'
#
loop_
_entity.id
_entity.type
_entity.pdbx_description
1 polymer ?
#
loop_
_entity_poly.entity_id
_entity_poly.type
_entity_poly.pdbx_seq_one_letter_code
_entity_poly.pdbx_strand_id
1 'polypeptide(L)'
;MIIVTGFVQIGFGRYEELKEPFVDSDWSPGKIANAFYSGLFAYSGWNYLNCMIEEMKNPRKHLPIAIVVSCLLVTLVYTAANVAYVTVVPVAEILSTRAVAVTFANRIYGMFWWIMPIFVACSTFGGANGTILTTSRIFVVASQLKQMPAFISYLHTDRLTPIPAVLFTCIISIIYLLAGDIFTLMNYMGFVQWLAIGLCVLIVVIFRFTRPNIQRPVKAPIIFAIIYLVVTTSLLIFSFYGSPQESLYGILIILTGIPVYIFGCAWSPKPKSFQEKMINITIGLQKLFRIVPSS
;
A
#
# COMPACT_ATOMS: atom_id res chain seq x y z
N MET A 1 13.93 -19.66 -6.08
CA MET A 1 15.18 -19.96 -5.35
C MET A 1 14.91 -20.30 -3.89
N ILE A 2 14.44 -19.36 -3.07
CA ILE A 2 14.18 -19.57 -1.62
C ILE A 2 13.28 -20.78 -1.35
N ILE A 3 12.12 -20.83 -2.01
CA ILE A 3 11.13 -21.91 -1.85
C ILE A 3 11.70 -23.28 -2.22
N VAL A 4 12.42 -23.36 -3.35
CA VAL A 4 13.05 -24.60 -3.82
C VAL A 4 14.08 -25.10 -2.79
N THR A 5 14.91 -24.21 -2.25
CA THR A 5 15.86 -24.60 -1.19
C THR A 5 15.19 -24.97 0.13
N GLY A 6 14.06 -24.34 0.48
CA GLY A 6 13.26 -24.74 1.63
C GLY A 6 12.76 -26.18 1.50
N PHE A 7 12.17 -26.54 0.36
CA PHE A 7 11.71 -27.91 0.11
C PHE A 7 12.85 -28.94 0.16
N VAL A 8 14.02 -28.59 -0.37
CA VAL A 8 15.22 -29.46 -0.30
C VAL A 8 15.69 -29.65 1.15
N GLN A 9 15.70 -28.59 1.98
CA GLN A 9 16.08 -28.67 3.39
C GLN A 9 15.08 -29.46 4.24
N ILE A 10 13.79 -29.37 3.93
CA ILE A 10 12.75 -30.23 4.53
C ILE A 10 13.02 -31.70 4.18
N GLY A 11 13.38 -32.00 2.94
CA GLY A 11 13.80 -33.34 2.51
C GLY A 11 15.03 -33.88 3.25
N PHE A 12 15.92 -33.00 3.73
CA PHE A 12 17.07 -33.35 4.58
C PHE A 12 16.75 -33.48 6.07
N GLY A 13 15.47 -33.39 6.47
CA GLY A 13 15.04 -33.63 7.85
C GLY A 13 15.21 -32.45 8.82
N ARG A 14 15.48 -31.23 8.32
CA ARG A 14 15.58 -30.01 9.16
C ARG A 14 14.21 -29.36 9.36
N TYR A 15 13.42 -29.92 10.28
CA TYR A 15 12.10 -29.41 10.66
C TYR A 15 11.98 -29.12 12.17
N GLU A 16 13.10 -28.99 12.88
CA GLU A 16 13.10 -28.85 14.35
C GLU A 16 12.36 -27.60 14.83
N GLU A 17 12.56 -26.47 14.17
CA GLU A 17 11.85 -25.20 14.46
C GLU A 17 10.35 -25.25 14.09
N LEU A 18 9.92 -26.21 13.27
CA LEU A 18 8.50 -26.41 12.91
C LEU A 18 7.74 -27.29 13.92
N LYS A 19 8.44 -27.94 14.87
CA LYS A 19 7.81 -28.82 15.86
C LYS A 19 7.09 -28.04 16.95
N GLU A 20 7.56 -26.84 17.30
CA GLU A 20 7.01 -26.00 18.37
C GLU A 20 6.76 -24.54 17.92
N PRO A 21 5.89 -24.30 16.93
CA PRO A 21 5.77 -23.00 16.25
C PRO A 21 5.13 -21.88 17.09
N PHE A 22 4.56 -22.18 18.25
CA PHE A 22 3.84 -21.21 19.10
C PHE A 22 4.48 -20.98 20.48
N VAL A 23 5.63 -21.59 20.75
CA VAL A 23 6.36 -21.36 22.00
C VAL A 23 6.83 -19.90 22.04
N ASP A 24 6.65 -19.24 23.19
CA ASP A 24 6.91 -17.81 23.43
C ASP A 24 6.09 -16.79 22.60
N SER A 25 4.98 -17.22 21.99
CA SER A 25 4.08 -16.31 21.27
C SER A 25 3.29 -15.43 22.23
N ASP A 26 3.35 -14.11 22.03
CA ASP A 26 2.55 -13.14 22.79
C ASP A 26 1.16 -13.00 22.17
N TRP A 27 0.14 -13.46 22.90
CA TRP A 27 -1.25 -13.49 22.47
C TRP A 27 -2.02 -12.19 22.77
N SER A 28 -1.32 -11.10 23.11
CA SER A 28 -1.99 -9.82 23.34
C SER A 28 -2.71 -9.34 22.07
N PRO A 29 -3.99 -8.92 22.17
CA PRO A 29 -4.78 -8.50 21.01
C PRO A 29 -4.12 -7.40 20.16
N GLY A 30 -3.37 -6.51 20.81
CA GLY A 30 -2.62 -5.44 20.14
C GLY A 30 -1.45 -5.94 19.29
N LYS A 31 -0.66 -6.91 19.78
CA LYS A 31 0.45 -7.48 19.02
C LYS A 31 -0.05 -8.34 17.87
N ILE A 32 -1.16 -9.07 18.08
CA ILE A 32 -1.84 -9.81 17.02
C ILE A 32 -2.26 -8.86 15.89
N ALA A 33 -2.85 -7.70 16.22
CA ALA A 33 -3.23 -6.70 15.23
C ALA A 33 -2.03 -6.13 14.46
N ASN A 34 -0.92 -5.83 15.15
CA ASN A 34 0.30 -5.35 14.51
C ASN A 34 0.92 -6.41 13.57
N ALA A 35 0.86 -7.69 13.96
CA ALA A 35 1.26 -8.80 13.09
C ALA A 35 0.35 -8.91 11.86
N PHE A 36 -0.98 -8.75 12.03
CA PHE A 36 -1.91 -8.67 10.90
C PHE A 36 -1.60 -7.51 9.98
N TYR A 37 -1.28 -6.31 10.47
CA TYR A 37 -0.87 -5.21 9.59
C TYR A 37 0.40 -5.51 8.81
N SER A 38 1.40 -6.12 9.46
CA SER A 38 2.64 -6.51 8.78
C SER A 38 2.37 -7.52 7.66
N GLY A 39 1.51 -8.52 7.92
CA GLY A 39 1.06 -9.47 6.91
C GLY A 39 0.27 -8.79 5.79
N LEU A 40 -0.76 -8.03 6.15
CA LEU A 40 -1.64 -7.31 5.22
C LEU A 40 -0.89 -6.29 4.36
N PHE A 41 0.17 -5.68 4.88
CA PHE A 41 1.06 -4.81 4.11
C PHE A 41 1.78 -5.59 3.01
N ALA A 42 2.25 -6.81 3.29
CA ALA A 42 2.85 -7.68 2.27
C ALA A 42 1.84 -8.12 1.19
N TYR A 43 0.54 -8.19 1.53
CA TYR A 43 -0.55 -8.42 0.57
C TYR A 43 -1.14 -7.13 -0.02
N SER A 44 -0.56 -5.96 0.27
CA SER A 44 -1.01 -4.69 -0.30
C SER A 44 -0.71 -4.61 -1.80
N GLY A 45 -1.48 -3.80 -2.52
CA GLY A 45 -1.33 -3.59 -3.96
C GLY A 45 -2.44 -4.22 -4.83
N TRP A 46 -3.33 -5.01 -4.24
CA TRP A 46 -4.54 -5.50 -4.95
C TRP A 46 -5.42 -4.37 -5.49
N ASN A 47 -5.37 -3.18 -4.88
CA ASN A 47 -6.10 -1.99 -5.35
C ASN A 47 -5.69 -1.52 -6.75
N TYR A 48 -4.46 -1.81 -7.18
CA TYR A 48 -3.99 -1.43 -8.52
C TYR A 48 -4.70 -2.20 -9.64
N LEU A 49 -5.22 -3.41 -9.34
CA LEU A 49 -6.05 -4.16 -10.28
C LEU A 49 -7.30 -3.37 -10.68
N ASN A 50 -7.82 -2.50 -9.80
CA ASN A 50 -8.99 -1.67 -10.11
C ASN A 50 -8.71 -0.69 -11.25
N CYS A 51 -7.49 -0.14 -11.33
CA CYS A 51 -7.10 0.76 -12.41
C CYS A 51 -6.99 0.04 -13.76
N MET A 52 -6.73 -1.27 -13.77
CA MET A 52 -6.63 -2.06 -14.98
C MET A 52 -7.96 -2.66 -15.44
N ILE A 53 -9.06 -2.45 -14.69
CA ILE A 53 -10.39 -2.97 -15.06
C ILE A 53 -10.82 -2.46 -16.44
N GLU A 54 -10.49 -1.21 -16.79
CA GLU A 54 -10.83 -0.61 -18.09
C GLU A 54 -10.10 -1.27 -19.26
N GLU A 55 -8.94 -1.86 -19.02
CA GLU A 55 -8.14 -2.57 -20.01
C GLU A 55 -8.50 -4.06 -20.10
N MET A 56 -9.27 -4.59 -19.14
CA MET A 56 -9.65 -6.01 -19.11
C MET A 56 -10.74 -6.34 -20.13
N LYS A 57 -10.50 -7.37 -20.95
CA LYS A 57 -11.55 -7.99 -21.77
C LYS A 57 -12.60 -8.64 -20.85
N ASN A 58 -13.87 -8.23 -20.94
CA ASN A 58 -14.99 -8.75 -20.14
C ASN A 58 -14.74 -8.76 -18.59
N PRO A 59 -14.65 -7.59 -17.95
CA PRO A 59 -14.29 -7.47 -16.53
C PRO A 59 -15.27 -8.20 -15.61
N ARG A 60 -16.56 -8.29 -15.98
CA ARG A 60 -17.60 -8.93 -15.15
C ARG A 60 -17.33 -10.41 -14.81
N LYS A 61 -16.67 -11.14 -15.71
CA LYS A 61 -16.35 -12.57 -15.52
C LYS A 61 -14.90 -12.78 -15.11
N HIS A 62 -13.98 -12.04 -15.72
CA HIS A 62 -12.55 -12.26 -15.49
C HIS A 62 -12.04 -11.63 -14.20
N LEU A 63 -12.63 -10.52 -13.74
CA LEU A 63 -12.18 -9.84 -12.52
C LEU A 63 -12.30 -10.72 -11.26
N PRO A 64 -13.44 -11.37 -10.96
CA PRO A 64 -13.54 -12.21 -9.76
C PRO A 64 -12.60 -13.41 -9.81
N ILE A 65 -12.45 -14.03 -10.98
CA ILE A 65 -11.56 -15.20 -11.17
C ILE A 65 -10.10 -14.77 -10.95
N ALA A 66 -9.69 -13.64 -11.54
CA ALA A 66 -8.35 -13.11 -11.37
C ALA A 66 -8.02 -12.82 -9.91
N ILE A 67 -8.97 -12.26 -9.15
CA ILE A 67 -8.81 -11.99 -7.71
C ILE A 67 -8.64 -13.30 -6.92
N VAL A 68 -9.48 -14.31 -7.14
CA VAL A 68 -9.39 -15.57 -6.38
C VAL A 68 -8.08 -16.31 -6.70
N VAL A 69 -7.72 -16.41 -7.98
CA VAL A 69 -6.48 -17.08 -8.39
C VAL A 69 -5.25 -16.34 -7.89
N SER A 70 -5.23 -15.00 -7.97
CA SER A 70 -4.10 -14.21 -7.46
C SER A 70 -3.97 -14.33 -5.95
N CYS A 71 -5.06 -14.22 -5.19
CA CYS A 71 -5.04 -14.40 -3.74
C CYS A 71 -4.53 -15.80 -3.34
N LEU A 72 -5.04 -16.86 -3.95
CA LEU A 72 -4.61 -18.22 -3.65
C LEU A 72 -3.13 -18.45 -3.97
N LEU A 73 -2.68 -17.96 -5.12
CA LEU A 73 -1.29 -18.11 -5.55
C LEU A 73 -0.34 -17.34 -4.63
N VAL A 74 -0.65 -16.08 -4.29
CA VAL A 74 0.19 -15.27 -3.40
C VAL A 74 0.24 -15.91 -2.01
N THR A 75 -0.89 -16.37 -1.49
CA THR A 75 -0.92 -17.08 -0.19
C THR A 75 -0.03 -18.31 -0.21
N LEU A 76 -0.11 -19.15 -1.25
CA LEU A 76 0.72 -20.35 -1.37
C LEU A 76 2.21 -19.98 -1.40
N VAL A 77 2.59 -18.98 -2.21
CA VAL A 77 3.98 -18.53 -2.36
C VAL A 77 4.51 -17.95 -1.04
N TYR A 78 3.74 -17.13 -0.34
CA TYR A 78 4.15 -16.52 0.92
C TYR A 78 4.26 -17.56 2.04
N THR A 79 3.29 -18.48 2.15
CA THR A 79 3.38 -19.59 3.12
C THR A 79 4.59 -20.46 2.82
N ALA A 80 4.84 -20.82 1.56
CA ALA A 80 5.99 -21.62 1.18
C ALA A 80 7.33 -20.90 1.47
N ALA A 81 7.39 -19.58 1.28
CA ALA A 81 8.57 -18.78 1.60
C ALA A 81 8.81 -18.70 3.12
N ASN A 82 7.76 -18.51 3.92
CA ASN A 82 7.88 -18.49 5.38
C ASN A 82 8.34 -19.83 5.93
N VAL A 83 7.79 -20.94 5.43
CA VAL A 83 8.25 -22.29 5.78
C VAL A 83 9.73 -22.46 5.42
N ALA A 84 10.15 -22.01 4.24
CA ALA A 84 11.56 -22.08 3.83
C ALA A 84 12.48 -21.28 4.78
N TYR A 85 12.08 -20.09 5.23
CA TYR A 85 12.90 -19.30 6.16
C TYR A 85 13.09 -20.00 7.51
N VAL A 86 12.02 -20.52 8.10
CA VAL A 86 12.05 -21.17 9.42
C VAL A 86 12.84 -22.49 9.40
N THR A 87 12.91 -23.19 8.25
CA THR A 87 13.71 -24.43 8.14
C THR A 87 15.23 -24.21 8.20
N VAL A 88 15.70 -22.97 8.02
CA VAL A 88 17.11 -22.65 7.78
C VAL A 88 17.65 -21.63 8.77
N VAL A 89 16.82 -20.68 9.19
CA VAL A 89 17.19 -19.60 10.11
C VAL A 89 16.42 -19.78 11.41
N PRO A 90 17.09 -19.87 12.57
CA PRO A 90 16.42 -19.95 13.87
C PRO A 90 15.55 -18.72 14.14
N VAL A 91 14.42 -18.89 14.82
CA VAL A 91 13.45 -17.80 15.08
C VAL A 91 14.09 -16.61 15.79
N ALA A 92 15.00 -16.84 16.75
CA ALA A 92 15.72 -15.78 17.46
C ALA A 92 16.56 -14.89 16.53
N GLU A 93 17.11 -15.44 15.44
CA GLU A 93 17.89 -14.69 14.46
C GLU A 93 17.00 -13.96 13.44
N ILE A 94 15.83 -14.52 13.12
CA ILE A 94 14.80 -13.86 12.30
C ILE A 94 14.33 -12.56 12.99
N LEU A 95 14.13 -12.60 14.30
CA LEU A 95 13.66 -11.44 15.08
C LEU A 95 14.72 -10.34 15.25
N SER A 96 16.01 -10.68 15.23
CA SER A 96 17.09 -9.71 15.40
C SER A 96 17.58 -9.10 14.09
N THR A 97 17.38 -9.80 12.96
CA THR A 97 17.93 -9.38 11.67
C THR A 97 16.95 -8.53 10.88
N ARG A 98 17.38 -7.34 10.43
CA ARG A 98 16.61 -6.46 9.53
C ARG A 98 16.37 -7.05 8.12
N ALA A 99 17.19 -8.01 7.69
CA ALA A 99 17.19 -8.54 6.32
C ALA A 99 17.27 -10.07 6.30
N VAL A 100 16.15 -10.73 6.63
CA VAL A 100 16.05 -12.20 6.74
C VAL A 100 16.51 -12.93 5.48
N ALA A 101 16.22 -12.39 4.29
CA ALA A 101 16.60 -12.98 3.01
C ALA A 101 18.13 -13.07 2.81
N VAL A 102 18.89 -12.10 3.33
CA VAL A 102 20.36 -12.09 3.22
C VAL A 102 20.98 -13.07 4.20
N THR A 103 20.46 -13.15 5.43
CA THR A 103 20.88 -14.15 6.43
C THR A 103 20.64 -15.57 5.94
N PHE A 104 19.47 -15.82 5.34
CA PHE A 104 19.16 -17.08 4.67
C PHE A 104 20.18 -17.40 3.57
N ALA A 105 20.53 -16.40 2.75
CA ALA A 105 21.47 -16.58 1.65
C ALA A 105 22.88 -16.91 2.13
N ASN A 106 23.36 -16.23 3.18
CA ASN A 106 24.67 -16.48 3.78
C ASN A 106 24.77 -17.91 4.33
N ARG A 107 23.72 -18.42 4.98
CA ARG A 107 23.72 -19.77 5.58
C ARG A 107 23.70 -20.91 4.55
N ILE A 108 23.01 -20.74 3.41
CA ILE A 108 22.91 -21.80 2.39
C ILE A 108 23.95 -21.65 1.29
N TYR A 109 24.05 -20.46 0.71
CA TYR A 109 24.74 -20.27 -0.56
C TYR A 109 26.20 -19.85 -0.39
N GLY A 110 26.63 -19.51 0.84
CA GLY A 110 28.02 -19.25 1.21
C GLY A 110 28.69 -18.25 0.27
N MET A 111 29.37 -18.74 -0.77
CA MET A 111 30.06 -17.94 -1.80
C MET A 111 29.12 -17.13 -2.72
N PHE A 112 27.89 -17.59 -2.95
CA PHE A 112 26.92 -16.94 -3.85
C PHE A 112 25.90 -16.04 -3.12
N TRP A 113 26.21 -15.62 -1.88
CA TRP A 113 25.31 -14.81 -1.07
C TRP A 113 24.93 -13.46 -1.71
N TRP A 114 25.84 -12.86 -2.47
CA TRP A 114 25.70 -11.53 -3.10
C TRP A 114 24.58 -11.45 -4.15
N ILE A 115 24.17 -12.59 -4.70
CA ILE A 115 23.11 -12.67 -5.70
C ILE A 115 21.75 -12.28 -5.10
N MET A 116 21.48 -12.69 -3.85
CA MET A 116 20.20 -12.42 -3.19
C MET A 116 19.88 -10.94 -2.96
N PRO A 117 20.77 -10.12 -2.36
CA PRO A 117 20.48 -8.70 -2.16
C PRO A 117 20.27 -7.95 -3.49
N ILE A 118 20.92 -8.37 -4.59
CA ILE A 118 20.67 -7.78 -5.92
C ILE A 118 19.24 -8.05 -6.38
N PHE A 119 18.77 -9.30 -6.32
CA PHE A 119 17.39 -9.62 -6.69
C PHE A 119 16.36 -8.92 -5.80
N VAL A 120 16.61 -8.86 -4.50
CA VAL A 120 15.76 -8.13 -3.56
C VAL A 120 15.74 -6.64 -3.90
N ALA A 121 16.89 -6.03 -4.21
CA ALA A 121 16.98 -4.63 -4.60
C ALA A 121 16.26 -4.34 -5.94
N CYS A 122 16.38 -5.23 -6.93
CA CYS A 122 15.64 -5.11 -8.18
C CYS A 122 14.12 -5.17 -7.94
N SER A 123 13.67 -6.05 -7.03
CA SER A 123 12.25 -6.15 -6.65
C SER A 123 11.75 -4.89 -5.94
N THR A 124 12.50 -4.35 -4.98
CA THR A 124 12.09 -3.12 -4.27
C THR A 124 12.11 -1.91 -5.20
N PHE A 125 13.07 -1.84 -6.14
CA PHE A 125 13.10 -0.80 -7.17
C PHE A 125 11.90 -0.88 -8.11
N GLY A 126 11.52 -2.09 -8.54
CA GLY A 126 10.31 -2.32 -9.34
C GLY A 126 9.03 -1.89 -8.62
N GLY A 127 8.90 -2.24 -7.33
CA GLY A 127 7.77 -1.83 -6.49
C GLY A 127 7.68 -0.32 -6.30
N ALA A 128 8.81 0.35 -6.01
CA ALA A 128 8.86 1.80 -5.87
C ALA A 128 8.46 2.52 -7.18
N ASN A 129 9.00 2.06 -8.32
CA ASN A 129 8.66 2.62 -9.62
C ASN A 129 7.16 2.45 -9.96
N GLY A 130 6.59 1.26 -9.70
CA GLY A 130 5.17 0.99 -9.91
C GLY A 130 4.26 1.91 -9.08
N THR A 131 4.62 2.14 -7.82
CA THR A 131 3.89 3.06 -6.93
C THR A 131 3.97 4.51 -7.43
N ILE A 132 5.15 4.99 -7.85
CA ILE A 132 5.33 6.34 -8.39
C ILE A 132 4.46 6.56 -9.63
N LEU A 133 4.46 5.60 -10.56
CA LEU A 133 3.63 5.67 -11.77
C LEU A 133 2.14 5.75 -11.42
N THR A 134 1.68 4.94 -10.48
CA THR A 134 0.25 4.91 -10.13
C THR A 134 -0.20 6.16 -9.39
N THR A 135 0.58 6.62 -8.39
CA THR A 135 0.29 7.84 -7.63
C THR A 135 0.27 9.07 -8.54
N SER A 136 1.17 9.13 -9.53
CA SER A 136 1.19 10.26 -10.48
C SER A 136 -0.11 10.36 -11.29
N ARG A 137 -0.71 9.25 -11.71
CA ARG A 137 -2.01 9.22 -12.42
C ARG A 137 -3.15 9.71 -11.52
N ILE A 138 -3.16 9.29 -10.26
CA ILE A 138 -4.16 9.73 -9.27
C ILE A 138 -4.09 11.25 -9.08
N PHE A 139 -2.89 11.83 -9.00
CA PHE A 139 -2.72 13.28 -8.86
C PHE A 139 -3.17 14.07 -10.08
N VAL A 140 -2.94 13.55 -11.30
CA VAL A 140 -3.45 14.17 -12.54
C VAL A 140 -4.97 14.23 -12.52
N VAL A 141 -5.65 13.12 -12.21
CA VAL A 141 -7.12 13.06 -12.14
C VAL A 141 -7.66 13.95 -11.01
N ALA A 142 -7.03 13.95 -9.84
CA ALA A 142 -7.43 14.80 -8.71
C ALA A 142 -7.33 16.30 -9.05
N SER A 143 -6.32 16.70 -9.82
CA SER A 143 -6.16 18.06 -10.30
C SER A 143 -7.21 18.44 -11.36
N GLN A 144 -7.59 17.52 -12.25
CA GLN A 144 -8.68 17.73 -13.21
C GLN A 144 -10.04 17.94 -12.52
N LEU A 145 -10.28 17.25 -11.39
CA LEU A 145 -11.46 17.44 -10.55
C LEU A 145 -11.40 18.72 -9.67
N LYS A 146 -10.41 19.59 -9.88
CA LYS A 146 -10.14 20.81 -9.10
C LYS A 146 -9.92 20.55 -7.59
N GLN A 147 -9.63 19.31 -7.20
CA GLN A 147 -9.31 18.95 -5.82
C GLN A 147 -7.85 19.22 -5.45
N MET A 148 -6.98 19.34 -6.46
CA MET A 148 -5.59 19.74 -6.31
C MET A 148 -5.24 20.92 -7.23
N PRO A 149 -4.17 21.67 -6.94
CA PRO A 149 -3.69 22.74 -7.82
C PRO A 149 -3.45 22.27 -9.26
N ALA A 150 -3.76 23.13 -10.23
CA ALA A 150 -3.68 22.81 -11.65
C ALA A 150 -2.26 22.46 -12.12
N PHE A 151 -1.22 23.04 -11.52
CA PHE A 151 0.17 22.78 -11.93
C PHE A 151 0.62 21.32 -11.72
N ILE A 152 -0.07 20.56 -10.87
CA ILE A 152 0.26 19.15 -10.60
C ILE A 152 -0.13 18.24 -11.78
N SER A 153 -1.16 18.61 -12.56
CA SER A 153 -1.58 17.85 -13.76
C SER A 153 -0.84 18.24 -15.03
N TYR A 154 0.16 19.12 -14.95
CA TYR A 154 0.89 19.56 -16.13
C TYR A 154 1.86 18.49 -16.61
N LEU A 155 1.92 18.33 -17.93
CA LEU A 155 2.71 17.31 -18.61
C LEU A 155 3.89 17.96 -19.31
N HIS A 156 5.03 17.28 -19.33
CA HIS A 156 6.19 17.71 -20.11
C HIS A 156 5.89 17.67 -21.61
N THR A 157 6.27 18.69 -22.38
CA THR A 157 5.97 18.80 -23.82
C THR A 157 6.48 17.61 -24.65
N ASP A 158 7.73 17.20 -24.44
CA ASP A 158 8.36 16.19 -25.31
C ASP A 158 8.11 14.73 -24.88
N ARG A 159 7.81 14.51 -23.59
CA ARG A 159 7.77 13.17 -22.98
C ARG A 159 6.40 12.81 -22.41
N LEU A 160 5.47 13.76 -22.36
CA LEU A 160 4.13 13.61 -21.81
C LEU A 160 4.11 13.02 -20.39
N THR A 161 5.18 13.25 -19.61
CA THR A 161 5.30 12.77 -18.23
C THR A 161 4.90 13.86 -17.23
N PRO A 162 4.17 13.50 -16.14
CA PRO A 162 3.76 14.45 -15.12
C PRO A 162 4.90 14.73 -14.12
N ILE A 163 5.89 15.53 -14.53
CA ILE A 163 7.08 15.87 -13.71
C ILE A 163 6.71 16.47 -12.35
N PRO A 164 5.79 17.46 -12.24
CA PRO A 164 5.47 18.08 -10.95
C PRO A 164 4.85 17.10 -9.95
N ALA A 165 4.00 16.18 -10.42
CA ALA A 165 3.39 15.15 -9.58
C ALA A 165 4.44 14.15 -9.05
N VAL A 166 5.40 13.77 -9.89
CA VAL A 166 6.51 12.88 -9.49
C VAL A 166 7.41 13.58 -8.48
N LEU A 167 7.78 14.85 -8.71
CA LEU A 167 8.57 15.64 -7.76
C LEU A 167 7.87 15.79 -6.41
N PHE A 168 6.57 16.07 -6.42
CA PHE A 168 5.78 16.15 -5.18
C PHE A 168 5.81 14.81 -4.42
N THR A 169 5.58 13.70 -5.12
CA THR A 169 5.65 12.35 -4.52
C THR A 169 7.04 12.07 -3.95
N CYS A 170 8.10 12.49 -4.64
CA CYS A 170 9.49 12.31 -4.21
C CYS A 170 9.80 13.10 -2.95
N ILE A 171 9.42 14.39 -2.88
CA ILE A 171 9.61 15.24 -1.70
C ILE A 171 8.90 14.64 -0.48
N ILE A 172 7.64 14.23 -0.64
CA ILE A 172 6.87 13.59 0.43
C ILE A 172 7.53 12.27 0.86
N SER A 173 8.01 11.46 -0.09
CA SER A 173 8.72 10.21 0.22
C SER A 173 10.00 10.46 1.01
N ILE A 174 10.76 11.51 0.69
CA ILE A 174 11.97 11.90 1.45
C ILE A 174 11.59 12.33 2.87
N ILE A 175 10.50 13.09 3.04
CA ILE A 175 10.02 13.49 4.38
C ILE A 175 9.66 12.25 5.21
N TYR A 176 8.95 11.29 4.63
CA TYR A 176 8.64 10.02 5.32
C TYR A 176 9.89 9.21 5.66
N LEU A 177 10.90 9.22 4.79
CA LEU A 177 12.17 8.55 5.05
C LEU A 177 12.91 9.15 6.25
N LEU A 178 12.78 10.47 6.46
CA LEU A 178 13.37 11.18 7.60
C LEU A 178 12.60 10.96 8.93
N ALA A 179 11.33 10.59 8.87
CA ALA A 179 10.45 10.46 10.06
C ALA A 179 10.80 9.25 10.97
N GLY A 180 11.52 8.25 10.46
CA GLY A 180 12.12 7.18 11.26
C GLY A 180 11.21 6.00 11.60
N ASP A 181 11.85 4.82 11.66
CA ASP A 181 11.35 3.45 11.89
C ASP A 181 10.24 2.89 10.97
N ILE A 182 10.57 1.80 10.27
CA ILE A 182 9.72 1.16 9.26
C ILE A 182 8.45 0.59 9.89
N PHE A 183 8.55 -0.01 11.09
CA PHE A 183 7.40 -0.63 11.75
C PHE A 183 6.36 0.40 12.18
N THR A 184 6.81 1.54 12.69
CA THR A 184 5.97 2.70 13.03
C THR A 184 5.26 3.22 11.78
N LEU A 185 5.98 3.45 10.69
CA LEU A 185 5.40 3.86 9.41
C LEU A 185 4.38 2.85 8.88
N MET A 186 4.67 1.55 8.98
CA MET A 186 3.76 0.49 8.54
C MET A 186 2.46 0.47 9.35
N ASN A 187 2.53 0.62 10.68
CA ASN A 187 1.36 0.65 11.54
C ASN A 187 0.49 1.89 11.28
N TYR A 188 1.12 3.06 11.20
CA TYR A 188 0.44 4.32 10.89
C TYR A 188 -0.22 4.27 9.49
N MET A 189 0.51 3.89 8.45
CA MET A 189 -0.01 3.80 7.07
C MET A 189 -1.08 2.71 6.95
N GLY A 190 -0.87 1.58 7.61
CA GLY A 190 -1.82 0.47 7.68
C GLY A 190 -3.14 0.95 8.28
N PHE A 191 -3.11 1.60 9.45
CA PHE A 191 -4.31 2.12 10.09
C PHE A 191 -5.11 3.05 9.17
N VAL A 192 -4.44 4.04 8.54
CA VAL A 192 -5.09 4.99 7.61
C VAL A 192 -5.68 4.26 6.40
N GLN A 193 -4.93 3.33 5.80
CA GLN A 193 -5.37 2.56 4.63
C GLN A 193 -6.61 1.70 4.97
N TRP A 194 -6.59 0.98 6.08
CA TRP A 194 -7.67 0.10 6.49
C TRP A 194 -8.91 0.87 6.94
N LEU A 195 -8.74 2.04 7.56
CA LEU A 195 -9.84 2.94 7.89
C LEU A 195 -10.50 3.48 6.60
N ALA A 196 -9.71 3.92 5.62
CA ALA A 196 -10.24 4.39 4.34
C ALA A 196 -11.01 3.29 3.59
N ILE A 197 -10.45 2.07 3.51
CA ILE A 197 -11.10 0.94 2.85
C ILE A 197 -12.36 0.51 3.63
N GLY A 198 -12.31 0.48 4.96
CA GLY A 198 -13.46 0.19 5.81
C GLY A 198 -14.63 1.16 5.58
N LEU A 199 -14.33 2.47 5.48
CA LEU A 199 -15.32 3.49 5.12
C LEU A 199 -15.89 3.27 3.71
N CYS A 200 -15.05 2.94 2.72
CA CYS A 200 -15.54 2.62 1.37
C CYS A 200 -16.50 1.43 1.37
N VAL A 201 -16.18 0.35 2.10
CA VAL A 201 -17.05 -0.83 2.20
C VAL A 201 -18.35 -0.50 2.94
N LEU A 202 -18.28 0.30 4.00
CA LEU A 202 -19.47 0.81 4.70
C LEU A 202 -20.38 1.59 3.75
N ILE A 203 -19.82 2.48 2.91
CA ILE A 203 -20.58 3.23 1.90
C ILE A 203 -21.25 2.27 0.90
N VAL A 204 -20.57 1.21 0.46
CA VAL A 204 -21.15 0.20 -0.43
C VAL A 204 -22.35 -0.51 0.22
N VAL A 205 -22.26 -0.82 1.52
CA VAL A 205 -23.38 -1.39 2.28
C VAL A 205 -24.52 -0.39 2.37
N ILE A 206 -24.27 0.87 2.72
CA ILE A 206 -25.29 1.94 2.80
C ILE A 206 -25.96 2.15 1.44
N PHE A 207 -25.19 2.29 0.35
CA PHE A 207 -25.71 2.47 -1.01
C PHE A 207 -26.52 1.29 -1.49
N ARG A 208 -26.34 0.11 -0.89
CA ARG A 208 -27.20 -1.04 -1.17
C ARG A 208 -28.63 -0.81 -0.73
N PHE A 209 -28.83 -0.15 0.40
CA PHE A 209 -30.15 0.17 0.95
C PHE A 209 -30.69 1.49 0.40
N THR A 210 -29.86 2.53 0.27
CA THR A 210 -30.31 3.86 -0.17
C THR A 210 -30.53 3.96 -1.68
N ARG A 211 -29.75 3.24 -2.50
CA ARG A 211 -29.81 3.30 -3.98
C ARG A 211 -29.92 1.89 -4.62
N PRO A 212 -31.05 1.19 -4.42
CA PRO A 212 -31.21 -0.19 -4.88
C PRO A 212 -31.30 -0.32 -6.41
N ASN A 213 -31.85 0.67 -7.11
CA ASN A 213 -32.23 0.57 -8.53
C ASN A 213 -31.11 0.86 -9.54
N ILE A 214 -29.89 1.17 -9.08
CA ILE A 214 -28.77 1.46 -9.99
C ILE A 214 -28.24 0.15 -10.60
N GLN A 215 -28.01 0.13 -11.92
CA GLN A 215 -27.40 -1.01 -12.60
C GLN A 215 -25.98 -1.24 -12.08
N ARG A 216 -25.71 -2.43 -11.53
CA ARG A 216 -24.40 -2.81 -10.96
C ARG A 216 -23.70 -3.79 -11.89
N PRO A 217 -22.54 -3.43 -12.48
CA PRO A 217 -21.76 -4.33 -13.32
C PRO A 217 -21.34 -5.59 -12.59
N VAL A 218 -20.88 -5.47 -11.33
CA VAL A 218 -20.50 -6.60 -10.48
C VAL A 218 -21.34 -6.59 -9.20
N LYS A 219 -21.96 -7.73 -8.87
CA LYS A 219 -22.78 -7.91 -7.65
C LYS A 219 -22.05 -8.85 -6.70
N ALA A 220 -21.43 -8.31 -5.65
CA ALA A 220 -20.94 -9.09 -4.53
C ALA A 220 -22.09 -9.40 -3.54
N PRO A 221 -22.14 -10.59 -2.92
CA PRO A 221 -23.07 -10.88 -1.81
C PRO A 221 -22.86 -9.94 -0.61
N ILE A 222 -23.95 -9.53 0.07
CA ILE A 222 -23.88 -8.64 1.26
C ILE A 222 -23.06 -9.25 2.37
N ILE A 223 -23.20 -10.57 2.54
CA ILE A 223 -22.56 -11.33 3.63
C ILE A 223 -21.05 -11.06 3.63
N PHE A 224 -20.40 -11.07 2.45
CA PHE A 224 -18.97 -10.77 2.35
C PHE A 224 -18.63 -9.33 2.76
N ALA A 225 -19.47 -8.35 2.42
CA ALA A 225 -19.26 -6.96 2.84
C ALA A 225 -19.42 -6.78 4.36
N ILE A 226 -20.40 -7.47 4.98
CA ILE A 226 -20.59 -7.46 6.43
C ILE A 226 -19.40 -8.12 7.14
N ILE A 227 -18.99 -9.31 6.69
CA ILE A 227 -17.82 -10.01 7.25
C ILE A 227 -16.58 -9.11 7.15
N TYR A 228 -16.35 -8.51 5.99
CA TYR A 228 -15.22 -7.62 5.78
C TYR A 228 -15.25 -6.41 6.72
N LEU A 229 -16.43 -5.82 6.94
CA LEU A 229 -16.63 -4.69 7.83
C LEU A 229 -16.37 -5.08 9.29
N VAL A 230 -16.90 -6.23 9.74
CA VAL A 230 -16.63 -6.75 11.09
C VAL A 230 -15.13 -6.95 11.29
N VAL A 231 -14.45 -7.61 10.35
CA VAL A 231 -13.00 -7.87 10.43
C VAL A 231 -12.20 -6.56 10.44
N THR A 232 -12.50 -5.61 9.55
CA THR A 232 -11.79 -4.34 9.51
C THR A 232 -12.05 -3.49 10.75
N THR A 233 -13.28 -3.46 11.27
CA THR A 233 -13.59 -2.77 12.54
C THR A 233 -12.86 -3.40 13.71
N SER A 234 -12.84 -4.74 13.84
CA SER A 234 -12.08 -5.42 14.89
C SER A 234 -10.57 -5.13 14.80
N LEU A 235 -9.99 -5.13 13.60
CA LEU A 235 -8.58 -4.78 13.40
C LEU A 235 -8.28 -3.34 13.81
N LEU A 236 -9.14 -2.39 13.47
CA LEU A 236 -8.97 -0.99 13.87
C LEU A 236 -9.05 -0.82 15.40
N ILE A 237 -9.98 -1.53 16.06
CA ILE A 237 -10.09 -1.50 17.52
C ILE A 237 -8.84 -2.07 18.17
N PHE A 238 -8.38 -3.24 17.74
CA PHE A 238 -7.18 -3.86 18.31
C PHE A 238 -5.90 -3.07 18.01
N SER A 239 -5.81 -2.43 16.85
CA SER A 239 -4.76 -1.46 16.51
C SER A 239 -4.71 -0.30 17.49
N PHE A 240 -5.88 0.25 17.83
CA PHE A 240 -5.98 1.38 18.74
C PHE A 240 -5.52 0.99 20.15
N TYR A 241 -5.81 -0.24 20.59
CA TYR A 241 -5.29 -0.77 21.86
C TYR A 241 -3.79 -1.09 21.82
N GLY A 242 -3.29 -1.64 20.72
CA GLY A 242 -1.89 -2.04 20.59
C GLY A 242 -0.92 -0.88 20.37
N SER A 243 -1.35 0.16 19.65
CA SER A 243 -0.51 1.28 19.25
C SER A 243 -1.33 2.57 19.15
N PRO A 244 -1.77 3.12 20.31
CA PRO A 244 -2.69 4.26 20.35
C PRO A 244 -2.09 5.55 19.77
N GLN A 245 -0.79 5.78 19.96
CA GLN A 245 -0.11 6.97 19.44
C GLN A 245 -0.10 7.00 17.90
N GLU A 246 0.29 5.88 17.27
CA GLU A 246 0.32 5.75 15.81
C GLU A 246 -1.08 5.87 15.18
N SER A 247 -2.06 5.25 15.83
CA SER A 247 -3.46 5.33 15.39
C SER A 247 -3.99 6.77 15.50
N LEU A 248 -3.61 7.50 16.56
CA LEU A 248 -3.99 8.90 16.76
C LEU A 248 -3.37 9.81 15.70
N TYR A 249 -2.08 9.62 15.37
CA TYR A 249 -1.44 10.35 14.26
C TYR A 249 -2.17 10.08 12.93
N GLY A 250 -2.60 8.83 12.69
CA GLY A 250 -3.44 8.44 11.56
C GLY A 250 -4.71 9.27 11.45
N ILE A 251 -5.47 9.34 12.53
CA ILE A 251 -6.73 10.12 12.58
C ILE A 251 -6.44 11.61 12.38
N LEU A 252 -5.42 12.15 13.04
CA LEU A 252 -5.06 13.56 12.94
C LEU A 252 -4.73 13.95 11.50
N ILE A 253 -3.98 13.12 10.76
CA ILE A 253 -3.64 13.40 9.36
C ILE A 253 -4.87 13.32 8.45
N ILE A 254 -5.83 12.43 8.71
CA ILE A 254 -7.09 12.42 7.97
C ILE A 254 -7.89 13.70 8.27
N LEU A 255 -7.93 14.12 9.54
CA LEU A 255 -8.62 15.33 9.97
C LEU A 255 -7.99 16.60 9.40
N THR A 256 -6.67 16.65 9.19
CA THR A 256 -6.02 17.78 8.50
C THR A 256 -6.41 17.88 7.02
N GLY A 257 -6.93 16.79 6.43
CA GLY A 257 -7.55 16.83 5.10
C GLY A 257 -8.80 17.73 5.03
N ILE A 258 -9.56 17.87 6.12
CA ILE A 258 -10.77 18.70 6.17
C ILE A 258 -10.45 20.20 5.99
N PRO A 259 -9.57 20.84 6.79
CA PRO A 259 -9.22 22.23 6.57
C PRO A 259 -8.58 22.44 5.20
N VAL A 260 -7.72 21.52 4.74
CA VAL A 260 -7.12 21.60 3.39
C VAL A 260 -8.20 21.60 2.30
N TYR A 261 -9.23 20.76 2.43
CA TYR A 261 -10.37 20.74 1.50
C TYR A 261 -11.19 22.03 1.56
N ILE A 262 -11.45 22.55 2.76
CA ILE A 262 -12.21 23.80 2.94
C ILE A 262 -11.46 24.98 2.33
N PHE A 263 -10.18 25.18 2.66
CA PHE A 263 -9.37 26.27 2.12
C PHE A 263 -9.07 26.09 0.63
N GLY A 264 -8.89 24.85 0.18
CA GLY A 264 -8.52 24.54 -1.21
C GLY A 264 -9.69 24.60 -2.18
N CYS A 265 -10.81 23.96 -1.85
CA CYS A 265 -11.94 23.72 -2.77
C CYS A 265 -13.20 24.50 -2.40
N ALA A 266 -13.59 24.48 -1.12
CA ALA A 266 -14.86 25.09 -0.69
C ALA A 266 -14.77 26.63 -0.60
N TRP A 267 -13.58 27.17 -0.37
CA TRP A 267 -13.37 28.62 -0.29
C TRP A 267 -13.38 29.26 -1.68
N SER A 268 -14.54 29.79 -2.06
CA SER A 268 -14.70 30.70 -3.20
C SER A 268 -15.39 31.99 -2.77
N PRO A 269 -14.90 33.18 -3.17
CA PRO A 269 -13.72 33.44 -4.01
C PRO A 269 -12.41 33.53 -3.21
N LYS A 270 -11.30 33.02 -3.78
CA LYS A 270 -9.96 33.17 -3.22
C LYS A 270 -9.46 34.62 -3.36
N PRO A 271 -8.67 35.17 -2.43
CA PRO A 271 -8.11 36.51 -2.54
C PRO A 271 -7.27 36.66 -3.82
N LYS A 272 -7.39 37.80 -4.52
CA LYS A 272 -6.67 38.07 -5.78
C LYS A 272 -5.15 37.91 -5.63
N SER A 273 -4.57 38.36 -4.52
CA SER A 273 -3.14 38.19 -4.22
C SER A 273 -2.69 36.73 -4.11
N PHE A 274 -3.58 35.84 -3.65
CA PHE A 274 -3.28 34.40 -3.58
C PHE A 274 -3.35 33.76 -4.96
N GLN A 275 -4.34 34.16 -5.78
CA GLN A 275 -4.45 33.72 -7.17
C GLN A 275 -3.23 34.17 -7.99
N GLU A 276 -2.80 35.42 -7.86
CA GLU A 276 -1.60 35.96 -8.52
C GLU A 276 -0.33 35.21 -8.12
N LYS A 277 -0.13 34.94 -6.82
CA LYS A 277 1.02 34.13 -6.35
C LYS A 277 0.97 32.72 -6.93
N MET A 278 -0.19 32.07 -6.92
CA MET A 278 -0.34 30.74 -7.51
C MET A 278 -0.02 30.74 -9.01
N ILE A 279 -0.49 31.75 -9.75
CA ILE A 279 -0.21 31.90 -11.18
C ILE A 279 1.29 32.12 -11.41
N ASN A 280 1.95 32.98 -10.63
CA ASN A 280 3.38 33.23 -10.74
C ASN A 280 4.21 31.96 -10.48
N ILE A 281 3.86 31.19 -9.44
CA ILE A 281 4.49 29.89 -9.16
C ILE A 281 4.26 28.91 -10.32
N THR A 282 3.03 28.88 -10.85
CA THR A 282 2.66 28.02 -11.98
C THR A 282 3.47 28.37 -13.23
N ILE A 283 3.60 29.65 -13.57
CA ILE A 283 4.40 30.14 -14.69
C ILE A 283 5.89 29.85 -14.48
N GLY A 284 6.39 30.00 -13.25
CA GLY A 284 7.77 29.67 -12.89
C GLY A 284 8.07 28.18 -13.12
N LEU A 285 7.18 27.29 -12.66
CA LEU A 285 7.29 25.85 -12.89
C LEU A 285 7.14 25.49 -14.37
N GLN A 286 6.24 26.15 -15.11
CA GLN A 286 6.08 25.99 -16.56
C GLN A 286 7.37 26.29 -17.31
N LYS A 287 8.03 27.41 -17.00
CA LYS A 287 9.28 27.81 -17.63
C LYS A 287 10.46 26.90 -17.23
N LEU A 288 10.54 26.52 -15.97
CA LEU A 288 11.63 25.69 -15.45
C LEU A 288 11.59 24.27 -16.02
N PHE A 289 10.41 23.65 -16.04
CA PHE A 289 10.25 22.24 -16.40
C PHE A 289 9.68 22.02 -17.80
N ARG A 290 9.43 23.08 -18.59
CA ARG A 290 8.77 22.99 -19.91
C ARG A 290 7.51 22.12 -19.87
N ILE A 291 6.60 22.49 -18.96
CA ILE A 291 5.36 21.76 -18.73
C ILE A 291 4.18 22.55 -19.28
N VAL A 292 3.21 21.84 -19.86
CA VAL A 292 1.98 22.38 -20.45
C VAL A 292 0.75 21.76 -19.78
N PRO A 293 -0.39 22.48 -19.76
CA PRO A 293 -1.65 21.93 -19.25
C PRO A 293 -2.04 20.65 -20.00
N SER A 294 -2.52 19.64 -19.27
CA SER A 294 -3.22 18.51 -19.90
C SER A 294 -4.54 19.03 -20.47
N SER A 295 -4.68 18.93 -21.79
CA SER A 295 -5.90 19.31 -22.52
C SER A 295 -6.98 18.26 -22.35
#